data_AF-A0A257W8G8-F1
#
_entry.id   AF-A0A257W8G8-F1
#
_cell.length_a   1.000
_cell.length_b   1.000
_cell.length_c   1.000
_cell.angle_alpha   90.00
_cell.angle_beta   90.00
_cell.angle_gamma   90.00
#
_symmetry.space_group_name_H-M   'P 1'
#
loop_
_entity.id
_entity.type
_entity.pdbx_description
1 polymer ?
#
loop_
_entity_poly.entity_id
_entity_poly.type
_entity_poly.pdbx_seq_one_letter_code
_entity_poly.pdbx_strand_id
1 'polypeptide(L)'
;MLPRFRASLAAFLLLTTAALAQDQSAYYKIETYEAPKGVNFEASGIAVLPDGKLAVGLRKGEVWIAQNPATPAKPNFKLFATGLHEILGLAWHDGALYATQRSEVTKLRDTDSDGKADEYLSAATGWGVSGAYHEYAYGPVFDKEGNLYTSLNASMGKAWKGAGDAEKHPLWRGWVVRTTPQGKLEPWCDGFRSPCGIGQNAEGD
;
A
#
# COMPACT_ATOMS: atom_id res chain seq x y z
N MET A 1 24.16 -77.60 -3.32
CA MET A 1 24.44 -76.62 -4.39
C MET A 1 23.30 -75.61 -4.42
N LEU A 2 23.51 -74.42 -3.84
CA LEU A 2 22.69 -73.22 -3.97
C LEU A 2 23.62 -72.00 -3.73
N PRO A 3 23.62 -70.96 -4.57
CA PRO A 3 24.63 -69.91 -4.52
C PRO A 3 24.29 -68.82 -3.50
N ARG A 4 25.33 -68.30 -2.85
CA ARG A 4 25.28 -67.15 -1.94
C ARG A 4 25.18 -65.85 -2.75
N PHE A 5 24.06 -65.14 -2.65
CA PHE A 5 23.98 -63.74 -3.08
C PHE A 5 24.47 -62.83 -1.93
N ARG A 6 25.60 -62.15 -2.13
CA ARG A 6 26.02 -61.02 -1.29
C ARG A 6 25.46 -59.75 -1.93
N ALA A 7 24.51 -59.10 -1.27
CA ALA A 7 24.07 -57.76 -1.65
C ALA A 7 25.13 -56.75 -1.17
N SER A 8 25.83 -56.12 -2.11
CA SER A 8 26.66 -54.95 -1.82
C SER A 8 25.75 -53.73 -1.68
N LEU A 9 25.71 -53.15 -0.48
CA LEU A 9 25.01 -51.90 -0.21
C LEU A 9 25.93 -50.74 -0.65
N ALA A 10 25.62 -50.13 -1.80
CA ALA A 10 26.28 -48.90 -2.23
C ALA A 10 25.71 -47.72 -1.43
N ALA A 11 26.53 -47.15 -0.54
CA ALA A 11 26.19 -45.92 0.16
C ALA A 11 26.39 -44.73 -0.79
N PHE A 12 25.28 -44.15 -1.27
CA PHE A 12 25.29 -42.88 -1.99
C PHE A 12 25.42 -41.75 -0.95
N LEU A 13 26.60 -41.12 -0.86
CA LEU A 13 26.76 -39.89 -0.10
C LEU A 13 26.13 -38.75 -0.91
N LEU A 14 24.94 -38.29 -0.53
CA LEU A 14 24.44 -36.99 -0.99
C LEU A 14 25.28 -35.91 -0.30
N LEU A 15 26.20 -35.28 -1.04
CA LEU A 15 26.71 -33.97 -0.66
C LEU A 15 25.60 -32.94 -0.90
N THR A 16 24.87 -32.61 0.15
CA THR A 16 24.05 -31.39 0.19
C THR A 16 24.98 -30.20 0.36
N THR A 17 25.34 -29.55 -0.74
CA THR A 17 25.81 -28.17 -0.67
C THR A 17 24.64 -27.31 -0.24
N ALA A 18 24.46 -27.15 1.08
CA ALA A 18 23.63 -26.08 1.60
C ALA A 18 24.25 -24.77 1.10
N ALA A 19 23.60 -24.12 0.14
CA ALA A 19 23.95 -22.76 -0.22
C ALA A 19 23.83 -21.93 1.06
N LEU A 20 24.96 -21.56 1.65
CA LEU A 20 24.97 -20.65 2.78
C LEU A 20 24.31 -19.37 2.29
N ALA A 21 23.14 -19.03 2.84
CA ALA A 21 22.52 -17.75 2.59
C ALA A 21 23.56 -16.67 2.89
N GLN A 22 23.84 -15.82 1.89
CA GLN A 22 24.84 -14.77 2.02
C GLN A 22 24.42 -13.83 3.16
N ASP A 23 25.35 -13.51 4.07
CA ASP A 23 25.06 -12.58 5.16
C ASP A 23 24.70 -11.21 4.59
N GLN A 24 23.42 -10.85 4.70
CA GLN A 24 22.87 -9.61 4.14
C GLN A 24 23.32 -8.37 4.93
N SER A 25 23.79 -8.55 6.17
CA SER A 25 24.17 -7.44 7.06
C SER A 25 25.36 -6.62 6.55
N ALA A 26 26.16 -7.17 5.64
CA ALA A 26 27.24 -6.47 4.96
C ALA A 26 26.74 -5.41 3.95
N TYR A 27 25.49 -5.50 3.50
CA TYR A 27 24.94 -4.64 2.44
C TYR A 27 23.87 -3.68 2.93
N TYR A 28 23.07 -4.08 3.91
CA TYR A 28 22.06 -3.23 4.52
C TYR A 28 21.74 -3.65 5.95
N LYS A 29 21.19 -2.71 6.71
CA LYS A 29 20.70 -2.92 8.07
C LYS A 29 19.18 -2.99 8.03
N ILE A 30 18.60 -3.99 8.72
CA ILE A 30 17.16 -4.04 9.02
C ILE A 30 16.99 -3.61 10.47
N GLU A 31 16.13 -2.61 10.70
CA GLU A 31 15.76 -2.16 12.05
C GLU A 31 14.26 -2.25 12.21
N THR A 32 13.83 -2.76 13.37
CA THR A 32 12.41 -2.84 13.72
C THR A 32 12.02 -1.61 14.51
N TYR A 33 10.95 -0.94 14.08
CA TYR A 33 10.39 0.18 14.81
C TYR A 33 9.62 -0.30 16.05
N GLU A 34 9.84 0.36 17.19
CA GLU A 34 8.97 0.22 18.36
C GLU A 34 7.65 0.95 18.10
N ALA A 35 6.65 0.18 17.69
CA ALA A 35 5.29 0.67 17.47
C ALA A 35 4.56 0.98 18.80
N PRO A 36 3.52 1.82 18.79
CA PRO A 36 2.67 2.06 19.96
C PRO A 36 2.10 0.76 20.53
N LYS A 37 2.19 0.59 21.86
CA LYS A 37 1.65 -0.60 22.54
C LYS A 37 0.14 -0.70 22.36
N GLY A 38 -0.35 -1.92 22.10
CA GLY A 38 -1.78 -2.19 21.93
C GLY A 38 -2.35 -1.79 20.56
N VAL A 39 -1.52 -1.27 19.65
CA VAL A 39 -1.91 -0.95 18.28
C VAL A 39 -1.38 -2.03 17.34
N ASN A 40 -2.26 -2.63 16.55
CA ASN A 40 -1.84 -3.45 15.42
C ASN A 40 -1.31 -2.54 14.31
N PHE A 41 0.01 -2.38 14.26
CA PHE A 41 0.68 -1.48 13.32
C PHE A 41 0.76 -2.07 11.90
N GLU A 42 -0.40 -2.43 11.35
CA GLU A 42 -0.61 -2.96 10.00
C GLU A 42 -0.37 -1.85 8.94
N ALA A 43 0.89 -1.43 8.81
CA ALA A 43 1.31 -0.39 7.89
C ALA A 43 0.96 -0.76 6.44
N SER A 44 0.26 0.14 5.77
CA SER A 44 -0.27 -0.06 4.41
C SER A 44 -0.03 1.15 3.49
N GLY A 45 0.52 2.22 4.02
CA GLY A 45 0.98 3.39 3.28
C GLY A 45 2.02 4.17 4.07
N ILE A 46 3.00 4.76 3.39
CA ILE A 46 4.07 5.53 4.03
C ILE A 46 4.34 6.78 3.19
N ALA A 47 4.51 7.93 3.85
CA ALA A 47 4.94 9.16 3.19
C ALA A 47 5.99 9.88 4.05
N VAL A 48 7.05 10.39 3.42
CA VAL A 48 8.03 11.27 4.08
C VAL A 48 7.51 12.70 4.04
N LEU A 49 7.51 13.36 5.19
CA LEU A 49 7.10 14.76 5.32
C LEU A 49 8.28 15.70 5.01
N PRO A 50 8.03 16.98 4.65
CA PRO A 50 9.10 17.93 4.30
C PRO A 50 10.11 18.19 5.43
N ASP A 51 9.69 18.01 6.68
CA ASP A 51 10.55 18.15 7.87
C ASP A 51 11.29 16.85 8.25
N GLY A 52 11.22 15.82 7.40
CA GLY A 52 11.87 14.53 7.60
C GLY A 52 11.12 13.58 8.53
N LYS A 53 9.94 13.95 9.05
CA LYS A 53 9.06 13.02 9.76
C LYS A 53 8.48 11.97 8.80
N LEU A 54 7.98 10.87 9.37
CA LEU A 54 7.40 9.77 8.61
C LEU A 54 5.93 9.59 8.95
N ALA A 55 5.06 9.78 7.96
CA ALA A 55 3.66 9.40 8.07
C ALA A 55 3.48 7.92 7.73
N VAL A 56 2.70 7.21 8.53
CA VAL A 56 2.38 5.79 8.35
C VAL A 56 0.87 5.61 8.44
N GLY A 57 0.27 5.17 7.34
CA GLY A 57 -1.13 4.81 7.25
C GLY A 57 -1.28 3.35 7.65
N LEU A 58 -2.23 3.08 8.53
CA LEU A 58 -2.60 1.73 8.94
C LEU A 58 -3.84 1.28 8.17
N ARG A 59 -3.89 0.00 7.83
CA ARG A 59 -5.05 -0.61 7.15
C ARG A 59 -6.36 -0.42 7.94
N LYS A 60 -6.27 -0.21 9.26
CA LYS A 60 -7.43 0.05 10.14
C LYS A 60 -7.97 1.49 10.11
N GLY A 61 -7.41 2.37 9.29
CA GLY A 61 -7.96 3.71 9.08
C GLY A 61 -7.31 4.84 9.87
N GLU A 62 -6.13 4.58 10.42
CA GLU A 62 -5.38 5.53 11.23
C GLU A 62 -4.14 6.02 10.46
N VAL A 63 -3.77 7.28 10.65
CA VAL A 63 -2.47 7.82 10.21
C VAL A 63 -1.68 8.24 11.43
N TRP A 64 -0.47 7.69 11.55
CA TRP A 64 0.47 7.97 12.62
C TRP A 64 1.72 8.67 12.07
N ILE A 65 2.23 9.66 12.78
CA ILE A 65 3.46 10.38 12.41
C ILE A 65 4.57 10.01 13.37
N ALA A 66 5.61 9.33 12.89
CA ALA A 66 6.86 9.18 13.62
C ALA A 66 7.56 10.54 13.67
N GLN A 67 7.72 11.09 14.87
CA GLN A 67 8.42 12.36 15.07
C GLN A 67 9.93 12.20 14.91
N ASN A 68 10.47 11.03 15.24
CA ASN A 68 11.91 10.72 15.20
C ASN A 68 12.18 9.46 14.36
N PRO A 69 11.89 9.45 13.04
CA PRO A 69 11.98 8.22 12.26
C PRO A 69 13.39 7.65 12.17
N ALA A 70 14.45 8.45 12.33
CA ALA A 70 15.82 7.97 12.37
C ALA A 70 16.20 7.18 13.64
N THR A 71 15.30 7.09 14.64
CA THR A 71 15.51 6.35 15.89
C THR A 71 14.43 5.27 16.05
N PRO A 72 14.56 4.09 15.39
CA PRO A 72 13.51 3.06 15.36
C PRO A 72 13.08 2.56 16.74
N ALA A 73 13.96 2.56 17.75
CA ALA A 73 13.62 2.20 19.12
C ALA A 73 12.78 3.28 19.86
N LYS A 74 12.79 4.53 19.40
CA LYS A 74 12.03 5.65 20.01
C LYS A 74 11.48 6.61 18.95
N PRO A 75 10.64 6.11 18.01
CA PRO A 75 10.15 6.90 16.89
C PRO A 75 9.15 7.98 17.31
N ASN A 76 8.60 7.88 18.53
CA ASN A 76 7.63 8.81 19.10
C ASN A 76 6.44 9.03 18.16
N PHE A 77 5.73 7.94 17.81
CA PHE A 77 4.54 8.01 16.97
C PHE A 77 3.44 8.84 17.63
N LYS A 78 2.90 9.80 16.88
CA LYS A 78 1.71 10.58 17.25
C LYS A 78 0.56 10.29 16.29
N LEU A 79 -0.64 10.07 16.82
CA LEU A 79 -1.83 9.88 16.00
C LEU A 79 -2.21 11.21 15.35
N PHE A 80 -2.33 11.21 14.02
CA PHE A 80 -2.65 12.40 13.22
C PHE A 80 -4.08 12.35 12.68
N ALA A 81 -4.52 11.21 12.14
CA ALA A 81 -5.86 11.06 11.58
C ALA A 81 -6.48 9.71 11.92
N THR A 82 -7.81 9.63 11.94
CA THR A 82 -8.59 8.39 12.14
C THR A 82 -9.84 8.40 11.27
N GLY A 83 -10.55 7.26 11.20
CA GLY A 83 -11.85 7.17 10.55
C GLY A 83 -11.81 6.92 9.04
N LEU A 84 -10.63 6.63 8.48
CA LEU A 84 -10.47 6.29 7.06
C LEU A 84 -10.80 4.81 6.81
N HIS A 85 -11.29 4.48 5.61
CA HIS A 85 -11.67 3.11 5.28
C HIS A 85 -10.58 2.38 4.49
N GLU A 86 -9.80 1.53 5.18
CA GLU A 86 -8.82 0.66 4.52
C GLU A 86 -7.78 1.47 3.73
N ILE A 87 -6.91 2.19 4.44
CA ILE A 87 -5.83 2.96 3.81
C ILE A 87 -4.91 1.99 3.08
N LEU A 88 -4.61 2.23 1.80
CA LEU A 88 -3.69 1.41 1.00
C LEU A 88 -2.66 2.26 0.22
N GLY A 89 -2.36 3.41 0.78
CA GLY A 89 -1.20 4.23 0.46
C GLY A 89 -1.36 5.66 0.95
N LEU A 90 -0.23 6.36 1.03
CA LEU A 90 -0.11 7.73 1.50
C LEU A 90 0.83 8.50 0.57
N ALA A 91 0.55 9.78 0.36
CA ALA A 91 1.50 10.72 -0.22
C ALA A 91 1.43 12.06 0.50
N TRP A 92 2.57 12.75 0.58
CA TRP A 92 2.60 14.17 0.91
C TRP A 92 2.62 14.98 -0.39
N HIS A 93 1.70 15.93 -0.54
CA HIS A 93 1.63 16.79 -1.71
C HIS A 93 0.99 18.14 -1.32
N ASP A 94 1.48 19.25 -1.86
CA ASP A 94 0.91 20.59 -1.65
C ASP A 94 0.48 20.93 -0.21
N GLY A 95 1.35 20.60 0.74
CA GLY A 95 1.16 20.93 2.15
C GLY A 95 0.17 20.05 2.91
N ALA A 96 -0.24 18.90 2.36
CA ALA A 96 -1.18 17.99 2.98
C ALA A 96 -0.80 16.52 2.78
N LEU A 97 -1.35 15.66 3.64
CA LEU A 97 -1.33 14.22 3.42
C LEU A 97 -2.52 13.80 2.57
N TYR A 98 -2.31 12.87 1.65
CA TYR A 98 -3.35 12.27 0.83
C TYR A 98 -3.37 10.78 1.12
N ALA A 99 -4.52 10.25 1.52
CA ALA A 99 -4.71 8.84 1.85
C ALA A 99 -5.68 8.19 0.86
N THR A 100 -5.24 7.14 0.17
CA THR A 100 -6.16 6.35 -0.64
C THR A 100 -6.91 5.40 0.26
N GLN A 101 -8.23 5.56 0.26
CA GLN A 101 -9.18 4.62 0.82
C GLN A 101 -10.01 3.99 -0.30
N ARG A 102 -10.85 3.03 0.05
CA ARG A 102 -11.57 2.19 -0.93
C ARG A 102 -12.38 2.99 -1.97
N SER A 103 -13.03 4.06 -1.52
CA SER A 103 -13.97 4.86 -2.32
C SER A 103 -13.41 6.17 -2.87
N GLU A 104 -12.29 6.65 -2.34
CA GLU A 104 -11.72 7.94 -2.70
C GLU A 104 -10.25 8.07 -2.25
N VAL A 105 -9.59 9.12 -2.74
CA VAL A 105 -8.41 9.66 -2.07
C VAL A 105 -8.84 10.85 -1.23
N THR A 106 -8.51 10.83 0.06
CA THR A 106 -8.85 11.88 1.02
C THR A 106 -7.63 12.74 1.31
N LYS A 107 -7.77 14.06 1.14
CA LYS A 107 -6.80 15.07 1.58
C LYS A 107 -7.04 15.35 3.07
N LEU A 108 -6.00 15.17 3.86
CA LEU A 108 -5.96 15.38 5.31
C LEU A 108 -5.14 16.62 5.62
N ARG A 109 -5.73 17.59 6.30
CA ARG A 109 -5.06 18.83 6.70
C ARG A 109 -5.20 19.07 8.19
N ASP A 110 -4.15 19.66 8.74
CA ASP A 110 -4.09 20.25 10.07
C ASP A 110 -4.12 21.77 9.86
N THR A 111 -5.27 22.40 10.10
CA THR A 111 -5.46 23.83 9.82
C THR A 111 -5.11 24.75 10.98
N ASP A 112 -4.94 24.20 12.18
CA ASP A 112 -4.59 24.94 13.40
C ASP A 112 -3.17 24.64 13.93
N SER A 113 -2.44 23.73 13.27
CA SER A 113 -1.07 23.32 13.58
C SER A 113 -0.91 22.61 14.93
N ASP A 114 -1.93 21.91 15.42
CA ASP A 114 -1.87 21.14 16.67
C ASP A 114 -1.22 19.74 16.50
N GLY A 115 -0.93 19.35 15.27
CA GLY A 115 -0.36 18.06 14.90
C GLY A 115 -1.39 16.98 14.63
N LYS A 116 -2.67 17.33 14.40
CA LYS A 116 -3.76 16.42 14.04
C LYS A 116 -4.55 16.96 12.85
N ALA A 117 -5.09 16.04 12.05
CA ALA A 117 -5.97 16.42 10.97
C ALA A 117 -7.34 16.85 11.51
N ASP A 118 -7.75 18.07 11.16
CA ASP A 118 -9.05 18.66 11.47
C ASP A 118 -9.94 18.81 10.21
N GLU A 119 -9.37 18.66 9.01
CA GLU A 119 -10.09 18.76 7.74
C GLU A 119 -9.82 17.53 6.85
N TYR A 120 -10.91 16.96 6.32
CA TYR A 120 -10.94 15.77 5.46
C TYR A 120 -11.70 16.13 4.18
N LEU A 121 -10.99 16.30 3.06
CA LEU A 121 -11.59 16.66 1.78
C LEU A 121 -11.42 15.53 0.76
N SER A 122 -12.46 15.24 -0.01
CA SER A 122 -12.35 14.30 -1.14
C SER A 122 -11.48 14.93 -2.24
N ALA A 123 -10.30 14.35 -2.49
CA ALA A 123 -9.37 14.81 -3.51
C ALA A 123 -9.58 14.12 -4.86
N ALA A 124 -9.99 12.85 -4.83
CA ALA A 124 -10.29 12.06 -6.01
C ALA A 124 -11.37 11.04 -5.69
N THR A 125 -12.39 10.94 -6.52
CA THR A 125 -13.51 9.99 -6.36
C THR A 125 -14.10 9.67 -7.74
N GLY A 126 -15.16 8.86 -7.77
CA GLY A 126 -15.92 8.59 -8.99
C GLY A 126 -15.62 7.26 -9.66
N TRP A 127 -14.67 6.46 -9.15
CA TRP A 127 -14.47 5.10 -9.66
C TRP A 127 -15.52 4.10 -9.20
N GLY A 128 -16.29 4.45 -8.16
CA GLY A 128 -17.37 3.65 -7.57
C GLY A 128 -16.85 2.43 -6.80
N VAL A 129 -17.60 1.95 -5.82
CA VAL A 129 -17.29 0.75 -5.03
C VAL A 129 -18.52 -0.14 -4.99
N SER A 130 -18.35 -1.42 -5.27
CA SER A 130 -19.40 -2.42 -5.10
C SER A 130 -19.21 -3.21 -3.79
N GLY A 131 -20.07 -4.20 -3.56
CA GLY A 131 -19.91 -5.16 -2.47
C GLY A 131 -18.84 -6.22 -2.73
N ALA A 132 -18.14 -6.20 -3.88
CA ALA A 132 -17.14 -7.22 -4.18
C ALA A 132 -15.91 -7.09 -3.27
N TYR A 133 -15.48 -8.24 -2.73
CA TYR A 133 -14.41 -8.33 -1.74
C TYR A 133 -13.07 -7.78 -2.26
N HIS A 134 -12.79 -7.95 -3.55
CA HIS A 134 -11.45 -7.70 -4.09
C HIS A 134 -11.26 -6.30 -4.70
N GLU A 135 -12.19 -5.38 -4.47
CA GLU A 135 -12.19 -4.02 -5.05
C GLU A 135 -11.37 -3.00 -4.24
N TYR A 136 -10.07 -3.28 -4.10
CA TYR A 136 -9.11 -2.36 -3.48
C TYR A 136 -8.77 -1.18 -4.41
N ALA A 137 -8.32 -0.09 -3.79
CA ALA A 137 -7.74 1.07 -4.44
C ALA A 137 -6.36 1.35 -3.81
N TYR A 138 -5.31 1.52 -4.60
CA TYR A 138 -3.94 1.80 -4.13
C TYR A 138 -3.41 3.12 -4.72
N GLY A 139 -2.38 3.65 -4.07
CA GLY A 139 -1.84 4.99 -4.33
C GLY A 139 -2.04 5.89 -3.10
N PRO A 140 -2.03 7.22 -3.19
CA PRO A 140 -1.91 7.98 -4.44
C PRO A 140 -0.44 8.16 -4.82
N VAL A 141 -0.20 8.38 -6.11
CA VAL A 141 1.07 8.91 -6.62
C VAL A 141 0.76 10.17 -7.41
N PHE A 142 1.55 11.21 -7.21
CA PHE A 142 1.42 12.48 -7.93
C PHE A 142 2.52 12.57 -8.99
N ASP A 143 2.17 12.99 -10.20
CA ASP A 143 3.17 13.39 -11.18
C ASP A 143 3.62 14.86 -10.97
N LYS A 144 4.56 15.31 -11.81
CA LYS A 144 5.10 16.68 -11.77
C LYS A 144 4.07 17.76 -12.15
N GLU A 145 3.01 17.39 -12.84
CA GLU A 145 1.92 18.28 -13.23
C GLU A 145 0.82 18.36 -12.16
N GLY A 146 0.93 17.56 -11.09
CA GLY A 146 -0.03 17.46 -10.01
C GLY A 146 -1.20 16.50 -10.31
N ASN A 147 -1.11 15.69 -11.36
CA ASN A 147 -2.11 14.65 -11.60
C ASN A 147 -1.93 13.54 -10.57
N LEU A 148 -3.06 13.07 -10.01
CA LEU A 148 -3.13 12.04 -8.99
C LEU A 148 -3.50 10.70 -9.62
N TYR A 149 -2.69 9.68 -9.40
CA TYR A 149 -2.90 8.33 -9.93
C TYR A 149 -3.35 7.37 -8.83
N THR A 150 -4.39 6.59 -9.15
CA THR A 150 -4.95 5.54 -8.28
C THR A 150 -5.12 4.27 -9.10
N SER A 151 -4.62 3.14 -8.58
CA SER A 151 -4.79 1.83 -9.21
C SER A 151 -5.95 1.08 -8.56
N LEU A 152 -6.75 0.39 -9.37
CA LEU A 152 -8.00 -0.22 -8.95
C LEU A 152 -7.98 -1.69 -9.29
N ASN A 153 -8.15 -2.54 -8.29
CA ASN A 153 -8.20 -3.98 -8.52
C ASN A 153 -9.38 -4.38 -9.41
N ALA A 154 -9.17 -5.45 -10.18
CA ALA A 154 -10.26 -6.14 -10.84
C ALA A 154 -11.18 -6.80 -9.79
N SER A 155 -12.48 -6.73 -10.02
CA SER A 155 -13.46 -7.42 -9.18
C SER A 155 -13.27 -8.92 -9.30
N MET A 156 -13.37 -9.64 -8.17
CA MET A 156 -13.35 -11.10 -8.14
C MET A 156 -14.77 -11.65 -8.02
N GLY A 157 -15.00 -12.78 -8.69
CA GLY A 157 -16.28 -13.46 -8.71
C GLY A 157 -17.06 -13.20 -9.99
N LYS A 158 -18.07 -14.04 -10.26
CA LYS A 158 -19.03 -13.75 -11.32
C LYS A 158 -19.85 -12.53 -10.91
N ALA A 159 -20.20 -11.67 -11.86
CA ALA A 159 -21.24 -10.67 -11.64
C ALA A 159 -22.46 -11.40 -11.04
N TRP A 160 -22.86 -11.03 -9.82
CA TRP A 160 -23.96 -11.69 -9.14
C TRP A 160 -25.27 -11.07 -9.65
N LYS A 161 -26.21 -11.91 -10.09
CA LYS A 161 -27.53 -11.46 -10.55
C LYS A 161 -28.27 -10.83 -9.38
N GLY A 162 -28.46 -9.51 -9.41
CA GLY A 162 -29.00 -8.73 -8.29
C GLY A 162 -28.02 -7.72 -7.70
N ALA A 163 -26.83 -7.53 -8.30
CA ALA A 163 -25.89 -6.47 -7.92
C ALA A 163 -26.38 -5.05 -8.29
N GLY A 164 -27.57 -4.94 -8.88
CA GLY A 164 -28.16 -3.68 -9.31
C GLY A 164 -27.30 -3.00 -10.37
N ASP A 165 -26.92 -1.77 -10.10
CA ASP A 165 -26.10 -0.94 -10.99
C ASP A 165 -24.68 -1.49 -11.18
N ALA A 166 -24.13 -2.24 -10.21
CA ALA A 166 -22.83 -2.90 -10.35
C ALA A 166 -22.85 -4.10 -11.34
N GLU A 167 -24.03 -4.58 -11.74
CA GLU A 167 -24.18 -5.53 -12.86
C GLU A 167 -24.11 -4.81 -14.22
N LYS A 168 -24.44 -3.50 -14.25
CA LYS A 168 -24.74 -2.74 -15.47
C LYS A 168 -23.69 -1.69 -15.81
N HIS A 169 -22.98 -1.14 -14.82
CA HIS A 169 -21.97 -0.10 -15.03
C HIS A 169 -20.56 -0.69 -15.03
N PRO A 170 -19.72 -0.35 -16.01
CA PRO A 170 -18.30 -0.62 -15.93
C PRO A 170 -17.73 0.29 -14.85
N LEU A 171 -17.57 -0.24 -13.63
CA LEU A 171 -16.65 0.35 -12.68
C LEU A 171 -15.24 0.29 -13.27
N TRP A 172 -14.37 1.20 -12.86
CA TRP A 172 -12.98 1.29 -13.31
C TRP A 172 -12.09 0.17 -12.76
N ARG A 173 -12.64 -1.03 -12.57
CA ARG A 173 -11.97 -2.17 -11.93
C ARG A 173 -11.01 -2.81 -12.92
N GLY A 174 -9.76 -2.99 -12.49
CA GLY A 174 -8.66 -3.40 -13.34
C GLY A 174 -8.00 -2.25 -14.11
N TRP A 175 -8.30 -1.00 -13.74
CA TRP A 175 -7.71 0.20 -14.32
C TRP A 175 -6.74 0.89 -13.35
N VAL A 176 -5.83 1.66 -13.92
CA VAL A 176 -5.29 2.86 -13.28
C VAL A 176 -6.08 4.05 -13.80
N VAL A 177 -6.53 4.90 -12.89
CA VAL A 177 -7.23 6.14 -13.19
C VAL A 177 -6.37 7.34 -12.81
N ARG A 178 -6.54 8.43 -13.53
CA ARG A 178 -5.87 9.71 -13.31
C ARG A 178 -6.90 10.74 -12.88
N THR A 179 -6.62 11.48 -11.82
CA THR A 179 -7.39 12.66 -11.43
C THR A 179 -6.54 13.90 -11.67
N THR A 180 -7.01 14.78 -12.56
CA THR A 180 -6.34 16.06 -12.84
C THR A 180 -6.30 16.97 -11.60
N PRO A 181 -5.43 17.99 -11.53
CA PRO A 181 -5.45 18.97 -10.44
C PRO A 181 -6.80 19.69 -10.27
N GLN A 182 -7.62 19.74 -11.32
CA GLN A 182 -8.97 20.32 -11.30
C GLN A 182 -10.03 19.33 -10.77
N GLY A 183 -9.64 18.12 -10.36
CA GLY A 183 -10.54 17.11 -9.80
C GLY A 183 -11.25 16.23 -10.84
N LYS A 184 -10.92 16.35 -12.12
CA LYS A 184 -11.51 15.50 -13.17
C LYS A 184 -10.86 14.11 -13.17
N LEU A 185 -11.67 13.07 -12.99
CA LEU A 185 -11.29 11.67 -13.12
C LEU A 185 -11.27 11.24 -14.60
N GLU A 186 -10.21 10.56 -15.02
CA GLU A 186 -9.99 10.10 -16.39
C GLU A 186 -9.37 8.68 -16.41
N PRO A 187 -9.69 7.85 -17.42
CA PRO A 187 -8.93 6.63 -17.67
C PRO A 187 -7.47 6.93 -17.93
N TRP A 188 -6.58 6.07 -17.45
CA TRP A 188 -5.16 6.11 -17.82
C TRP A 188 -4.71 4.85 -18.56
N CYS A 189 -4.78 3.69 -17.91
CA CYS A 189 -4.46 2.40 -18.53
C CYS A 189 -5.21 1.25 -17.84
N ASP A 190 -5.35 0.10 -18.52
CA ASP A 190 -6.15 -1.03 -18.07
C ASP A 190 -5.45 -2.39 -18.25
N GLY A 191 -6.15 -3.47 -17.89
CA GLY A 191 -5.64 -4.84 -17.98
C GLY A 191 -4.99 -5.35 -16.71
N PHE A 192 -5.13 -4.64 -15.59
CA PHE A 192 -4.56 -5.05 -14.31
C PHE A 192 -5.51 -5.97 -13.54
N ARG A 193 -4.95 -6.92 -12.79
CA ARG A 193 -5.71 -7.77 -11.86
C ARG A 193 -5.66 -7.21 -10.44
N SER A 194 -4.46 -7.08 -9.89
CA SER A 194 -4.23 -6.62 -8.52
C SER A 194 -3.01 -5.69 -8.45
N PRO A 195 -3.07 -4.47 -9.02
CA PRO A 195 -1.92 -3.55 -9.04
C PRO A 195 -1.71 -2.90 -7.67
N CYS A 196 -1.13 -3.63 -6.71
CA CYS A 196 -1.02 -3.27 -5.28
C CYS A 196 -0.04 -2.12 -4.95
N GLY A 197 0.35 -1.30 -5.93
CA GLY A 197 1.29 -0.20 -5.73
C GLY A 197 1.59 0.51 -7.05
N ILE A 198 1.93 1.78 -6.94
CA ILE A 198 2.41 2.63 -8.04
C ILE A 198 3.73 3.22 -7.56
N GLY A 199 4.73 3.24 -8.43
CA GLY A 199 6.02 3.86 -8.15
C GLY A 199 6.51 4.58 -9.40
N GLN A 200 7.28 5.63 -9.18
CA GLN A 200 7.96 6.37 -10.24
C GLN A 200 9.46 6.10 -10.14
N ASN A 201 10.15 6.20 -11.27
CA ASN A 201 11.61 6.19 -11.25
C ASN A 201 12.16 7.49 -10.62
N ALA A 202 13.48 7.60 -10.46
CA ALA A 202 14.12 8.79 -9.89
C ALA A 202 13.95 10.05 -10.76
N GLU A 203 13.67 9.88 -12.05
CA GLU A 203 13.39 10.96 -13.00
C GLU A 203 11.92 11.39 -12.96
N GLY A 204 11.05 10.61 -12.31
CA GLY A 204 9.62 10.87 -12.14
C GLY A 204 8.72 10.27 -13.22
N ASP A 205 9.22 9.32 -14.02
CA ASP A 205 8.43 8.59 -15.03
C ASP A 205 7.69 7.38 -14.44
#